data_AF-A0A7X6VTI4-F1
#
_entry.id   AF-A0A7X6VTI4-F1
#
_cell.length_a   1.000
_cell.length_b   1.000
_cell.length_c   1.000
_cell.angle_alpha   90.00
_cell.angle_beta   90.00
_cell.angle_gamma   90.00
#
_symmetry.space_group_name_H-M   'P 1'
#
loop_
_entity.id
_entity.type
_entity.pdbx_description
1 polymer ?
#
loop_
_entity_poly.entity_id
_entity_poly.type
_entity_poly.pdbx_seq_one_letter_code
_entity_poly.pdbx_strand_id
1 'polypeptide(L)'
;MINVDIKARIKEISFLGDNSCLFVVETEEKNELVCTITKKNMELANLVKEGQEIELKGSIMAYRRVKNEREYITNTLYVDSIIHVE
;
A
#
# COMPACT_ATOMS: atom_id res chain seq x y z
N MET A 1 -6.68 -12.09 8.08
CA MET A 1 -6.04 -10.77 8.10
C MET A 1 -4.59 -11.02 8.44
N ILE A 2 -3.68 -10.70 7.53
CA ILE A 2 -2.24 -10.95 7.69
C ILE A 2 -1.61 -9.61 8.03
N ASN A 3 -0.98 -9.52 9.19
CA ASN A 3 -0.21 -8.33 9.57
C ASN A 3 1.16 -8.40 8.91
N VAL A 4 1.64 -7.26 8.44
CA VAL A 4 2.95 -7.14 7.79
C VAL A 4 3.72 -5.97 8.36
N ASP A 5 5.04 -6.13 8.35
CA ASP A 5 6.05 -5.14 8.70
C ASP A 5 7.18 -5.30 7.67
N ILE A 6 7.30 -4.35 6.75
CA ILE A 6 8.20 -4.49 5.61
C ILE A 6 8.97 -3.20 5.34
N LYS A 7 10.21 -3.34 4.87
CA LYS A 7 10.96 -2.28 4.21
C LYS A 7 10.68 -2.34 2.70
N ALA A 8 10.33 -1.21 2.09
CA ALA A 8 10.03 -1.12 0.67
C ALA A 8 10.29 0.29 0.12
N ARG A 9 10.46 0.38 -1.21
CA ARG A 9 10.54 1.64 -1.94
C ARG A 9 9.18 2.00 -2.52
N ILE A 10 8.72 3.24 -2.35
CA ILE A 10 7.52 3.73 -3.02
C ILE A 10 7.82 3.84 -4.51
N LYS A 11 7.17 3.00 -5.32
CA LYS A 11 7.39 2.94 -6.77
C LYS A 11 6.60 4.01 -7.51
N GLU A 12 5.30 4.11 -7.22
CA GLU A 12 4.39 5.06 -7.86
C GLU A 12 3.22 5.42 -6.94
N ILE A 13 2.70 6.64 -7.10
CA ILE A 13 1.46 7.10 -6.46
C ILE A 13 0.34 7.00 -7.48
N SER A 14 -0.51 6.00 -7.32
CA SER A 14 -1.64 5.77 -8.24
C SER A 14 -2.79 6.75 -8.01
N PHE A 15 -3.00 7.19 -6.77
CA PHE A 15 -4.06 8.15 -6.41
C PHE A 15 -3.76 8.86 -5.08
N LEU A 16 -4.03 10.16 -5.03
CA LEU A 16 -4.01 10.95 -3.80
C LEU A 16 -5.28 11.82 -3.76
N GLY A 17 -6.13 11.61 -2.76
CA GLY A 17 -7.30 12.43 -2.52
C GLY A 17 -7.61 12.54 -1.03
N ASP A 18 -8.66 13.30 -0.70
CA ASP A 18 -8.93 13.72 0.69
C ASP A 18 -9.20 12.58 1.68
N ASN A 19 -9.69 11.44 1.20
CA ASN A 19 -10.11 10.32 2.05
C ASN A 19 -9.29 9.04 1.84
N SER A 20 -8.41 9.01 0.84
CA SER A 20 -7.56 7.85 0.58
C SER A 20 -6.35 8.20 -0.26
N CYS A 21 -5.26 7.48 -0.03
CA CYS A 21 -4.11 7.43 -0.91
C CYS A 21 -3.89 5.99 -1.37
N LEU A 22 -3.71 5.77 -2.67
CA LEU A 22 -3.26 4.50 -3.25
C LEU A 22 -1.88 4.70 -3.86
N PHE A 23 -1.00 3.77 -3.56
CA PHE A 23 0.37 3.77 -4.06
C PHE A 23 0.87 2.34 -4.15
N VAL A 24 1.91 2.14 -4.95
CA VAL A 24 2.57 0.84 -5.09
C VAL A 24 3.94 0.93 -4.44
N VAL A 25 4.31 -0.10 -3.69
CA VAL A 25 5.66 -0.26 -3.16
C VAL A 25 6.34 -1.43 -3.82
N GLU A 26 7.66 -1.33 -3.99
CA GLU A 26 8.56 -2.37 -4.48
C GLU A 26 9.46 -2.82 -3.31
N THR A 27 9.42 -4.11 -3.00
CA THR A 27 10.33 -4.73 -2.01
C THR A 27 11.74 -4.93 -2.58
N GLU A 28 12.72 -5.26 -1.73
CA GLU A 28 14.09 -5.58 -2.18
C GLU A 28 14.13 -6.72 -3.21
N GLU A 29 13.24 -7.70 -3.06
CA GLU A 29 13.08 -8.83 -3.99
C GLU A 29 12.33 -8.47 -5.29
N LYS A 30 12.07 -7.18 -5.55
CA LYS A 30 11.31 -6.68 -6.72
C LYS A 30 9.85 -7.13 -6.79
N ASN A 31 9.30 -7.62 -5.67
CA ASN A 31 7.85 -7.84 -5.56
C ASN A 31 7.12 -6.51 -5.37
N GLU A 32 5.96 -6.36 -6.01
CA GLU A 32 5.12 -5.17 -5.94
C GLU A 32 3.88 -5.41 -5.08
N LEU A 33 3.55 -4.44 -4.23
CA LEU A 33 2.37 -4.48 -3.37
C LEU A 33 1.56 -3.20 -3.52
N VAL A 34 0.25 -3.36 -3.76
CA VAL A 34 -0.70 -2.25 -3.74
C VAL A 34 -0.99 -1.89 -2.30
N CYS A 35 -0.70 -0.65 -1.94
CA CYS A 35 -0.94 -0.10 -0.62
C CYS A 35 -2.09 0.91 -0.65
N THR A 36 -2.82 1.00 0.46
CA THR A 36 -3.82 2.03 0.65
C THR A 36 -3.76 2.61 2.05
N ILE A 37 -3.77 3.93 2.12
CA ILE A 37 -4.07 4.68 3.33
C ILE A 37 -5.53 5.07 3.26
N THR A 38 -6.28 4.77 4.32
CA THR A 38 -7.69 5.12 4.43
C THR A 38 -7.86 6.41 5.22
N LYS A 39 -9.08 6.98 5.17
CA LYS A 39 -9.48 8.20 5.89
C LYS A 39 -8.96 8.27 7.33
N LYS A 40 -8.94 7.14 8.04
CA LYS A 40 -8.54 7.06 9.45
C LYS A 40 -7.08 7.49 9.69
N ASN A 41 -6.20 7.25 8.72
CA ASN A 41 -4.75 7.45 8.84
C ASN A 41 -4.21 8.41 7.76
N MET A 42 -5.04 9.34 7.24
CA MET A 42 -4.66 10.17 6.09
C MET A 42 -3.48 11.10 6.33
N GLU A 43 -3.14 11.38 7.59
CA GLU A 43 -1.90 12.08 7.96
C GLU A 43 -0.65 11.38 7.43
N LEU A 44 -0.69 10.04 7.25
CA LEU A 44 0.41 9.25 6.68
C LEU A 44 0.62 9.53 5.19
N ALA A 45 -0.37 10.04 4.46
CA ALA A 45 -0.24 10.30 3.03
C ALA A 45 0.84 11.34 2.73
N ASN A 46 1.15 12.23 3.69
CA ASN A 46 2.24 13.22 3.57
C ASN A 46 3.64 12.57 3.53
N LEU A 47 3.76 11.32 3.97
CA LEU A 47 5.01 10.56 4.02
C LEU A 47 5.23 9.75 2.73
N VAL A 48 4.22 9.68 1.86
CA VAL A 48 4.25 8.91 0.62
C VAL A 48 4.85 9.77 -0.51
N LYS A 49 6.08 9.45 -0.91
CA LYS A 49 6.79 10.11 -2.01
C LYS A 49 7.45 9.08 -2.91
N GLU A 50 7.26 9.21 -4.22
CA GLU A 50 7.87 8.28 -5.19
C GLU A 50 9.40 8.25 -5.07
N GLY A 51 9.96 7.05 -5.23
CA GLY A 51 11.39 6.77 -5.13
C GLY A 51 11.91 6.61 -3.69
N GLN A 52 11.12 6.95 -2.67
CA GLN A 52 11.56 6.94 -1.28
C GLN A 52 11.53 5.55 -0.66
N GLU A 53 12.53 5.21 0.16
CA GLU A 53 12.50 4.02 1.01
C GLU A 53 11.72 4.30 2.31
N ILE A 54 10.90 3.34 2.71
CA ILE A 54 10.09 3.39 3.92
C ILE A 54 10.04 2.03 4.60
N GLU A 55 9.88 2.05 5.91
CA GLU A 55 9.32 0.93 6.65
C GLU A 55 7.82 1.15 6.82
N LEU A 56 7.01 0.14 6.53
CA LEU A 56 5.57 0.24 6.61
C LEU A 56 4.96 -0.96 7.33
N LYS A 57 3.94 -0.67 8.13
CA LYS A 57 3.16 -1.67 8.86
C LYS A 57 1.70 -1.58 8.46
N GLY A 58 1.05 -2.73 8.45
CA GLY A 58 -0.35 -2.77 8.10
C GLY A 58 -0.90 -4.17 8.03
N SER A 59 -2.06 -4.29 7.38
CA SER A 59 -2.72 -5.56 7.17
C SER A 59 -3.08 -5.79 5.70
N ILE A 60 -2.81 -6.99 5.20
CA ILE A 60 -3.22 -7.40 3.85
C ILE A 60 -4.65 -7.91 3.91
N MET A 61 -5.49 -7.34 3.05
CA MET A 61 -6.83 -7.83 2.76
C MET A 61 -6.92 -8.26 1.30
N ALA A 62 -7.55 -9.41 1.07
CA ALA A 62 -7.84 -9.91 -0.26
C ALA A 62 -9.31 -9.66 -0.60
N TYR A 63 -9.55 -9.03 -1.75
CA TYR A 63 -10.88 -8.83 -2.30
C TYR A 63 -11.06 -9.69 -3.55
N ARG A 64 -12.04 -10.58 -3.49
CA ARG A 64 -12.46 -11.40 -4.63
C ARG A 64 -13.57 -10.67 -5.39
N ARG A 65 -13.41 -10.51 -6.70
CA ARG A 65 -14.45 -10.00 -7.61
C ARG A 65 -14.61 -10.95 -8.79
N VAL A 66 -15.86 -11.26 -9.14
CA VAL A 66 -16.18 -12.06 -10.33
C VAL A 66 -16.73 -11.12 -11.40
N LYS A 67 -16.11 -11.11 -12.59
CA LYS A 67 -16.54 -10.29 -13.74
C LYS A 67 -16.35 -11.08 -15.02
N ASN A 68 -17.39 -11.17 -15.85
CA ASN A 68 -17.38 -11.92 -17.12
C ASN A 68 -16.85 -13.35 -16.94
N GLU A 69 -17.35 -14.07 -15.93
CA GLU A 69 -16.94 -15.44 -15.58
C GLU A 69 -15.47 -15.60 -15.16
N ARG A 70 -14.71 -14.50 -15.09
CA ARG A 70 -13.34 -14.49 -14.58
C ARG A 70 -13.31 -14.02 -13.14
N GLU A 71 -12.51 -14.73 -12.35
CA GLU A 71 -12.23 -14.39 -10.98
C GLU A 71 -11.00 -13.49 -10.90
N TYR A 72 -11.13 -12.38 -10.19
CA TYR A 72 -10.05 -11.44 -9.91
C TYR A 72 -9.87 -11.37 -8.40
N ILE A 73 -8.62 -11.51 -7.95
CA ILE A 73 -8.24 -11.33 -6.55
C ILE A 73 -7.32 -10.12 -6.49
N THR A 74 -7.71 -9.12 -5.71
CA THR A 74 -6.88 -7.96 -5.41
C THR A 74 -6.43 -8.04 -3.97
N ASN A 75 -5.12 -8.17 -3.76
CA ASN A 75 -4.52 -8.06 -2.45
C ASN A 75 -4.10 -6.60 -2.23
N THR A 76 -4.61 -5.99 -1.18
CA THR A 76 -4.30 -4.60 -0.83
C THR A 76 -3.80 -4.55 0.60
N LEU A 77 -2.69 -3.85 0.78
CA LEU A 77 -2.10 -3.57 2.08
C LEU A 77 -2.66 -2.28 2.64
N TYR A 78 -3.45 -2.41 3.71
CA TYR A 78 -3.99 -1.28 4.47
C TYR A 78 -2.94 -0.79 5.45
N VAL A 79 -2.50 0.44 5.26
CA VAL A 79 -1.34 1.00 5.97
C VAL A 79 -1.78 1.60 7.30
N ASP A 80 -1.13 1.15 8.36
CA ASP A 80 -1.33 1.60 9.73
C ASP A 80 -0.16 2.44 10.26
N SER A 81 1.03 2.32 9.65
CA SER A 81 2.22 3.11 10.01
C SER A 81 3.19 3.21 8.85
N ILE A 82 3.89 4.35 8.74
CA ILE A 82 5.01 4.58 7.83
C ILE A 82 6.14 5.26 8.61
N ILE A 83 7.37 4.78 8.44
CA ILE A 83 8.60 5.35 9.00
C ILE A 83 9.59 5.56 7.85
N HIS A 84 10.29 6.68 7.83
CA HIS A 84 11.36 6.94 6.87
C HIS A 84 12.61 6.14 7.24
N VAL A 85 13.23 5.53 6.23
CA VAL A 85 14.56 4.94 6.38
C VAL A 85 15.57 6.00 5.94
N GLU A 86 16.54 6.32 6.81
CA GLU A 86 17.66 7.21 6.50
C GLU A 86 18.63 6.60 5.46
#